data_AF-A0A376F6G1-F1
#
_entry.id   AF-A0A376F6G1-F1
#
_cell.length_a   1.000
_cell.length_b   1.000
_cell.length_c   1.000
_cell.angle_alpha   90.00
_cell.angle_beta   90.00
_cell.angle_gamma   90.00
#
_symmetry.space_group_name_H-M   'P 1'
#
loop_
_entity.id
_entity.type
_entity.pdbx_description
1 polymer ?
#
loop_
_entity_poly.entity_id
_entity_poly.type
_entity_poly.pdbx_seq_one_letter_code
_entity_poly.pdbx_strand_id
1 'polypeptide(L)' 'MRLVQLSRHNIAFPSPEGALREPNGLLALGW' A
#
# COMPACT_ATOMS: atom_id res chain seq x y z
N MET A 1 -5.99 5.04 -8.84
CA MET A 1 -5.17 4.90 -7.61
C MET A 1 -5.64 3.62 -6.91
N ARG A 2 -4.76 2.63 -6.70
CA ARG A 2 -5.12 1.25 -6.31
C ARG A 2 -4.33 0.85 -5.06
N LEU A 3 -5.02 0.25 -4.10
CA LEU A 3 -4.42 -0.31 -2.88
C LEU A 3 -3.62 -1.59 -3.19
N VAL A 4 -2.46 -1.73 -2.54
CA VAL A 4 -1.62 -2.94 -2.64
C VAL A 4 -1.88 -3.84 -1.44
N GLN A 5 -2.10 -5.14 -1.70
CA GLN A 5 -2.21 -6.15 -0.65
C GLN A 5 -0.82 -6.70 -0.35
N LEU A 6 -0.36 -6.56 0.90
CA LEU A 6 0.93 -7.09 1.33
C LEU A 6 0.84 -8.61 1.53
N SER A 7 1.92 -9.31 1.20
CA SER A 7 2.06 -10.75 1.45
C SER A 7 2.91 -10.98 2.68
N ARG A 8 2.56 -11.96 3.52
CA ARG A 8 3.35 -12.34 4.70
C ARG A 8 4.77 -12.84 4.36
N HIS A 9 5.01 -13.24 3.12
CA HIS A 9 6.29 -13.77 2.65
C HIS A 9 7.16 -12.72 1.96
N ASN A 10 6.69 -11.48 1.82
CA ASN A 10 7.39 -10.43 1.09
C ASN A 10 7.31 -9.10 1.86
N ILE A 11 8.47 -8.55 2.21
CA ILE A 11 8.61 -7.29 2.96
C ILE A 11 8.76 -6.06 2.05
N ALA A 12 8.63 -6.22 0.73
CA ALA A 12 8.70 -5.10 -0.19
C ALA A 12 7.45 -4.23 -0.09
N PHE A 13 7.64 -2.96 0.24
CA PHE A 13 6.59 -1.95 0.24
C PHE A 13 6.53 -1.24 -1.12
N PRO A 14 5.34 -0.90 -1.62
CA PRO A 14 5.20 -0.04 -2.80
C PRO A 14 5.68 1.38 -2.49
N SER A 15 6.02 2.12 -3.55
CA SER A 15 6.51 3.49 -3.42
C SER A 15 5.39 4.45 -2.93
N PRO A 16 5.69 5.43 -2.05
CA PRO A 16 4.68 6.32 -1.45
C PRO A 16 3.89 7.17 -2.45
N GLU A 17 4.43 7.41 -3.63
CA GLU A 17 3.78 8.16 -4.72
C GLU A 17 2.49 7.48 -5.22
N GLY A 18 2.36 6.17 -4.98
CA GLY A 18 1.16 5.40 -5.30
C GLY A 18 0.06 5.46 -4.22
N ALA A 19 0.31 6.11 -3.08
CA ALA A 19 -0.64 6.17 -1.97
C ALA A 19 -1.92 6.93 -2.34
N LEU A 20 -3.05 6.52 -1.76
CA LEU A 20 -4.29 7.25 -1.87
C LEU A 20 -4.16 8.63 -1.21
N ARG A 21 -4.79 9.63 -1.82
CA ARG A 21 -4.96 10.97 -1.23
C ARG A 21 -6.19 11.02 -0.33
N GLU A 22 -7.15 10.11 -0.52
CA GLU A 22 -8.30 9.97 0.36
C GLU A 22 -8.70 8.48 0.46
N PRO A 23 -8.59 7.88 1.67
CA PRO A 23 -7.96 8.43 2.87
C PRO A 23 -6.47 8.74 2.64
N ASN A 24 -6.01 9.91 3.11
CA ASN A 24 -4.66 10.42 2.89
C ASN A 24 -3.60 9.42 3.36
N GLY A 25 -2.67 9.06 2.48
CA GLY A 25 -1.54 8.19 2.78
C GLY A 25 -1.87 6.70 2.83
N LEU A 26 -3.09 6.27 2.46
CA LEU A 26 -3.44 4.86 2.44
C LEU A 26 -2.75 4.17 1.25
N LEU A 27 -1.73 3.37 1.55
CA LEU A 27 -0.85 2.79 0.53
C LEU A 27 -1.01 1.27 0.42
N ALA A 28 -1.11 0.57 1.53
CA ALA A 28 -1.20 -0.88 1.53
C ALA A 28 -2.00 -1.41 2.73
N LEU A 29 -2.62 -2.57 2.54
CA LEU A 29 -3.34 -3.32 3.57
C LEU A 29 -2.71 -4.71 3.68
N GLY A 30 -2.47 -5.16 4.91
CA GLY A 30 -1.93 -6.49 5.21
C GLY A 30 -2.97 -7.36 5.90
N TRP A 31 -2.83 -8.68 5.74
CA TRP A 31 -3.61 -9.71 6.43
C TRP A 31 -2.70 -10.54 7.35
#